data_AF-A0A226DMW8-F1
#
_entry.id   AF-A0A226DMW8-F1
#
_cell.length_a   1.000
_cell.length_b   1.000
_cell.length_c   1.000
_cell.angle_alpha   90.00
_cell.angle_beta   90.00
_cell.angle_gamma   90.00
#
_symmetry.space_group_name_H-M   'P 1'
#
loop_
_entity.id
_entity.type
_entity.pdbx_description
1 polymer ?
#
loop_
_entity_poly.entity_id
_entity_poly.type
_entity_poly.pdbx_seq_one_letter_code
_entity_poly.pdbx_strand_id
1 'polypeptide(L)'
;METATAYGGVRTISVKLWGRPEDLGFCLALFLSAIFDCGFAMMIFLQPDYSASVVNAMLKYWTGFCRSQNLNLVFRTVHPVGNRNLGNSPILGARPLPCLPKVAHLSLFLPSDCVSPPPVLRDWAGYLWMVFSVVSNLTLIGILVSIYVYIVYSVFHKEFLANCKTGYKSVPSLRQPGTLQVAYRGVEVLQKCVNLWIGPIIVPLQGIATQFSLSCNYLLITRMGKLDFPSLTLLLGWAGGCVTVWSAALFLGGYIWMKGRRVLNSWKHFDWPMEEKKMLNKFRRSCRPLSV
;
A
#
# COMPACT_ATOMS: atom_id res chain seq x y z
N MET A 1 17.71 27.31 -5.52
CA MET A 1 18.73 26.25 -5.56
C MET A 1 18.96 25.90 -4.10
N GLU A 2 18.51 24.74 -3.64
CA GLU A 2 18.44 24.47 -2.20
C GLU A 2 19.27 23.23 -1.88
N THR A 3 20.33 23.43 -1.11
CA THR A 3 21.16 22.38 -0.54
C THR A 3 20.62 22.02 0.84
N ALA A 4 20.15 20.79 1.01
CA ALA A 4 19.78 20.27 2.32
C ALA A 4 21.02 19.64 2.97
N THR A 5 21.42 20.15 4.13
CA THR A 5 22.57 19.66 4.89
C THR A 5 22.04 18.98 6.15
N ALA A 6 22.17 17.66 6.24
CA ALA A 6 21.81 16.92 7.43
C ALA A 6 23.03 16.81 8.37
N TYR A 7 22.87 17.25 9.61
CA TYR A 7 23.94 17.20 10.62
C TYR A 7 23.79 15.96 11.50
N GLY A 8 24.71 15.02 11.36
CA GLY A 8 24.92 13.92 12.28
C GLY A 8 26.41 13.78 12.57
N GLY A 9 26.82 14.06 13.81
CA GLY A 9 28.14 13.76 14.43
C GLY A 9 29.41 13.76 13.57
N VAL A 10 30.32 14.71 13.83
CA VAL A 10 31.76 14.82 13.45
C VAL A 10 32.13 14.70 11.96
N ARG A 11 31.27 14.20 11.08
CA ARG A 11 31.47 14.20 9.62
C ARG A 11 30.23 14.68 8.90
N THR A 12 30.35 15.84 8.26
CA THR A 12 29.33 16.39 7.36
C THR A 12 29.34 15.62 6.04
N ILE A 13 28.30 14.81 5.81
CA ILE A 13 28.04 14.19 4.51
C ILE A 13 27.13 15.14 3.74
N SER A 14 27.72 15.87 2.80
CA SER A 14 26.97 16.77 1.91
C SER A 14 26.45 15.98 0.71
N VAL A 15 25.22 15.48 0.79
CA VAL A 15 24.58 14.81 -0.36
C VAL A 15 23.94 15.86 -1.26
N LYS A 16 24.55 16.11 -2.42
CA LYS A 16 24.04 17.07 -3.41
C LYS A 16 23.01 16.36 -4.30
N LEU A 17 21.74 16.39 -3.89
CA LEU A 17 20.64 15.79 -4.64
C LEU A 17 20.23 16.70 -5.81
N TRP A 18 20.37 16.20 -7.03
CA TRP A 18 19.90 16.87 -8.25
C TRP A 18 18.46 16.43 -8.53
N GLY A 19 17.47 17.24 -8.11
CA GLY A 19 16.05 16.96 -8.35
C GLY A 19 15.15 18.05 -7.79
N ARG A 20 13.91 18.16 -8.28
CA ARG A 20 12.93 19.08 -7.68
C ARG A 20 12.51 18.52 -6.30
N PRO A 21 12.08 19.34 -5.33
CA PRO A 21 11.63 18.85 -4.02
C PRO A 21 10.48 17.82 -4.11
N GLU A 22 9.78 17.79 -5.25
CA GLU A 22 8.76 16.81 -5.63
C GLU A 22 9.34 15.40 -5.85
N ASP A 23 10.56 15.31 -6.40
CA ASP A 23 11.30 14.07 -6.63
C ASP A 23 11.98 13.58 -5.34
N LEU A 24 12.25 14.51 -4.41
CA LEU A 24 12.80 14.20 -3.08
C LEU A 24 11.85 13.29 -2.29
N GLY A 25 10.53 13.48 -2.38
CA GLY A 25 9.55 12.64 -1.72
C GLY A 25 9.52 11.20 -2.24
N PHE A 26 9.76 11.01 -3.55
CA PHE A 26 9.88 9.68 -4.17
C PHE A 26 11.17 8.98 -3.73
N CYS A 27 12.30 9.68 -3.72
CA CYS A 27 13.55 9.17 -3.19
C CYS A 27 13.47 8.89 -1.68
N LEU A 28 12.77 9.73 -0.90
CA LEU A 28 12.56 9.50 0.53
C LEU A 28 11.64 8.31 0.79
N ALA A 29 10.62 8.09 -0.04
CA ALA A 29 9.73 6.94 0.06
C ALA A 29 10.46 5.62 -0.28
N LEU A 30 11.26 5.60 -1.35
CA LEU A 30 12.13 4.47 -1.68
C LEU A 30 13.20 4.24 -0.61
N PHE A 31 13.79 5.31 -0.07
CA PHE A 31 14.78 5.25 0.99
C PHE A 31 14.19 4.79 2.32
N LEU A 32 12.98 5.24 2.68
CA LEU A 32 12.26 4.78 3.86
C LEU A 32 11.80 3.34 3.69
N SER A 33 11.33 2.93 2.49
CA SER A 33 11.07 1.51 2.17
C SER A 33 12.34 0.69 2.38
N ALA A 34 13.47 1.11 1.82
CA ALA A 34 14.75 0.43 1.97
C ALA A 34 15.28 0.44 3.42
N ILE A 35 15.04 1.50 4.20
CA ILE A 35 15.40 1.55 5.63
C ILE A 35 14.51 0.63 6.45
N PHE A 36 13.21 0.57 6.16
CA PHE A 36 12.31 -0.37 6.83
C PHE A 36 12.67 -1.81 6.46
N ASP A 37 13.04 -2.08 5.20
CA ASP A 37 13.51 -3.40 4.77
C ASP A 37 14.85 -3.78 5.42
N CYS A 38 15.81 -2.85 5.48
CA CYS A 38 17.12 -3.09 6.11
C CYS A 38 17.04 -3.15 7.64
N GLY A 39 16.21 -2.32 8.28
CA GLY A 39 16.01 -2.31 9.73
C GLY A 39 15.23 -3.52 10.22
N PHE A 40 14.23 -3.96 9.45
CA PHE A 40 13.46 -5.16 9.74
C PHE A 40 14.29 -6.43 9.49
N ALA A 41 15.05 -6.48 8.39
CA ALA A 41 16.02 -7.55 8.14
C ALA A 41 17.08 -7.61 9.25
N MET A 42 17.69 -6.48 9.63
CA MET A 42 18.70 -6.42 10.70
C MET A 42 18.16 -6.91 12.05
N MET A 43 16.95 -6.50 12.47
CA MET A 43 16.36 -6.99 13.72
C MET A 43 16.07 -8.49 13.71
N ILE A 44 15.65 -9.04 12.56
CA ILE A 44 15.36 -10.48 12.41
C ILE A 44 16.64 -11.31 12.35
N PHE A 45 17.70 -10.79 11.72
CA PHE A 45 19.00 -11.48 11.67
C PHE A 45 19.74 -11.44 13.02
N LEU A 46 19.45 -10.48 13.90
CA LEU A 46 20.17 -10.34 15.16
C LEU A 46 19.59 -11.19 16.30
N GLN A 47 18.27 -11.38 16.40
CA GLN A 47 17.65 -12.16 17.50
C GLN A 47 16.35 -12.86 17.06
N PRO A 48 16.44 -14.06 16.49
CA PRO A 48 15.33 -14.66 15.78
C PRO A 48 14.36 -15.41 16.73
N ASP A 49 14.79 -15.78 17.94
CA ASP A 49 13.91 -16.31 19.01
C ASP A 49 12.89 -15.26 19.50
N TYR A 50 13.29 -13.99 19.46
CA TYR A 50 12.47 -12.87 19.90
C TYR A 50 11.32 -12.58 18.94
N SER A 51 11.56 -12.69 17.64
CA SER A 51 10.52 -12.50 16.63
C SER A 51 9.51 -13.66 16.64
N ALA A 52 9.96 -14.91 16.82
CA ALA A 52 9.08 -16.04 17.04
C ALA A 52 8.20 -15.88 18.30
N SER A 53 8.77 -15.38 19.41
CA SER A 53 8.05 -15.05 20.65
C SER A 53 6.97 -13.99 20.44
N VAL A 54 7.29 -12.89 19.74
CA VAL A 54 6.34 -11.80 19.45
C VAL A 54 5.21 -12.26 18.53
N VAL A 55 5.51 -13.00 17.47
CA VAL A 55 4.50 -13.57 16.56
C VAL A 55 3.60 -14.55 17.32
N ASN A 56 4.16 -15.41 18.16
CA ASN A 56 3.39 -16.35 18.96
C ASN A 56 2.51 -15.62 20.02
N ALA A 57 3.02 -14.54 20.61
CA ALA A 57 2.24 -13.67 21.50
C ALA A 57 1.10 -12.95 20.76
N MET A 58 1.33 -12.46 19.54
CA MET A 58 0.31 -11.83 18.70
C MET A 58 -0.76 -12.82 18.25
N LEU A 59 -0.38 -14.05 17.86
CA LEU A 59 -1.33 -15.10 17.50
C LEU A 59 -2.20 -15.53 18.70
N LYS A 60 -1.60 -15.63 19.90
CA LYS A 60 -2.36 -15.88 21.14
C LYS A 60 -3.30 -14.73 21.49
N TYR A 61 -2.86 -13.49 21.31
CA TYR A 61 -3.71 -12.32 21.52
C TYR A 61 -4.87 -12.27 20.50
N TRP A 62 -4.59 -12.49 19.22
CA TRP A 62 -5.56 -12.51 18.14
C TRP A 62 -6.65 -13.56 18.38
N THR A 63 -6.26 -14.79 18.73
CA THR A 63 -7.22 -15.87 19.05
C THR A 63 -8.08 -15.55 20.27
N GLY A 64 -7.51 -14.91 21.30
CA GLY A 64 -8.25 -14.40 22.45
C GLY A 64 -9.24 -13.28 22.08
N PHE A 65 -8.81 -12.35 21.22
CA PHE A 65 -9.62 -11.23 20.74
C PHE A 65 -10.78 -11.70 19.85
N CYS A 66 -10.55 -12.60 18.89
CA CYS A 66 -11.61 -13.18 18.07
C CYS A 66 -12.65 -13.91 18.92
N ARG A 67 -12.22 -14.54 20.03
CA ARG A 67 -13.10 -15.20 20.99
C ARG A 67 -13.89 -14.19 21.82
N SER A 68 -13.31 -13.04 22.21
CA SER A 68 -14.02 -12.02 23.00
C SER A 68 -15.02 -11.20 22.19
N GLN A 69 -14.76 -10.98 20.89
CA GLN A 69 -15.60 -10.17 20.00
C GLN A 69 -16.67 -10.97 19.23
N ASN A 70 -16.83 -12.27 19.47
CA ASN A 70 -17.78 -13.14 18.74
C ASN A 70 -17.65 -13.09 17.20
N LEU A 71 -16.47 -12.73 16.66
CA LEU A 71 -16.26 -12.52 15.21
C LEU A 71 -16.45 -13.81 14.37
N ASN A 72 -16.40 -14.99 14.99
CA ASN A 72 -16.69 -16.27 14.33
C ASN A 72 -18.14 -16.39 13.85
N LEU A 73 -19.08 -15.62 14.42
CA LEU A 73 -20.48 -15.60 13.99
C LEU A 73 -20.70 -14.67 12.78
N VAL A 74 -19.96 -13.56 12.69
CA VAL A 74 -20.10 -12.57 11.60
C VAL A 74 -19.54 -13.11 10.28
N PHE A 75 -18.43 -13.85 10.30
CA PHE A 75 -17.89 -14.46 9.07
C PHE A 75 -18.75 -15.61 8.53
N ARG A 76 -19.59 -16.25 9.36
CA ARG A 76 -20.54 -17.28 8.92
C ARG A 76 -21.84 -16.72 8.35
N THR A 77 -22.20 -15.46 8.63
CA THR A 77 -23.47 -14.85 8.16
C THR A 77 -23.33 -14.02 6.89
N VAL A 78 -22.11 -13.72 6.42
CA VAL A 78 -21.88 -12.90 5.20
C VAL A 78 -22.02 -13.68 3.87
N HIS A 79 -22.28 -15.00 3.92
CA HIS A 79 -22.80 -15.78 2.79
C HIS A 79 -23.80 -16.82 3.35
N PRO A 80 -25.10 -16.84 2.96
CA PRO A 80 -25.63 -16.58 1.62
C PRO A 80 -26.96 -15.76 1.60
N VAL A 81 -27.00 -14.62 0.91
CA VAL A 81 -28.27 -14.07 0.42
C VAL A 81 -28.09 -13.69 -1.05
N GLY A 82 -28.52 -14.58 -1.94
CA GLY A 82 -28.55 -14.28 -3.36
C GLY A 82 -28.60 -15.50 -4.28
N ASN A 83 -29.61 -16.38 -4.12
CA ASN A 83 -30.23 -17.01 -5.29
C ASN A 83 -31.51 -17.77 -4.92
N ARG A 84 -32.67 -17.16 -5.14
CA ARG A 84 -33.89 -17.90 -5.51
C ARG A 84 -34.25 -17.45 -6.92
N ASN A 85 -34.47 -18.44 -7.78
CA ASN A 85 -34.98 -18.37 -9.15
C ASN A 85 -33.92 -18.21 -10.24
N LEU A 86 -33.21 -19.30 -10.52
CA LEU A 86 -32.80 -19.63 -11.87
C LEU A 86 -33.13 -21.09 -12.13
N GLY A 87 -33.84 -21.30 -13.24
CA GLY A 87 -34.55 -22.51 -13.57
C GLY A 87 -33.63 -23.69 -13.86
N ASN A 88 -34.19 -24.87 -13.54
CA ASN A 88 -33.95 -26.18 -14.11
C ASN A 88 -32.97 -26.18 -15.30
N SER A 89 -31.70 -26.41 -15.02
CA SER A 89 -30.73 -26.91 -16.00
C SER A 89 -30.30 -28.31 -15.56
N PRO A 90 -30.30 -29.31 -16.45
CA PRO A 90 -29.98 -30.67 -16.10
C PRO A 90 -28.52 -30.78 -15.66
N ILE A 91 -28.35 -31.47 -14.54
CA ILE A 91 -27.11 -31.78 -13.84
C ILE A 91 -26.18 -32.52 -14.82
N LEU A 92 -25.20 -31.80 -15.38
CA LEU A 92 -24.08 -32.39 -16.09
C LEU A 92 -23.09 -32.88 -15.01
N GLY A 93 -22.95 -34.20 -14.92
CA GLY A 93 -22.17 -34.89 -13.89
C GLY A 93 -20.75 -34.34 -13.75
N ALA A 94 -20.43 -33.89 -12.53
CA ALA A 94 -19.07 -33.62 -12.10
C ALA A 94 -18.27 -34.94 -12.17
N ARG A 95 -17.45 -35.10 -13.20
CA ARG A 95 -16.42 -36.13 -13.22
C ARG A 95 -15.42 -35.82 -12.09
N PRO A 96 -15.00 -36.81 -11.28
CA PRO A 96 -13.93 -36.62 -10.33
C PRO A 96 -12.67 -36.19 -11.07
N LEU A 97 -12.08 -35.08 -10.63
CA LEU A 97 -10.78 -34.60 -11.10
C LEU A 97 -9.77 -35.75 -11.05
N PRO A 98 -9.06 -36.06 -12.14
CA PRO A 98 -7.99 -37.04 -12.11
C PRO A 98 -6.95 -36.58 -11.09
N CYS A 99 -6.56 -37.51 -10.23
CA CYS A 99 -5.55 -37.37 -9.21
C CYS A 99 -4.37 -36.53 -9.74
N LEU A 100 -4.16 -35.36 -9.14
CA LEU A 100 -2.94 -34.58 -9.30
C LEU A 100 -1.76 -35.54 -9.11
N PRO A 101 -0.84 -35.66 -10.09
CA PRO A 101 0.32 -36.51 -9.93
C PRO A 101 1.09 -36.01 -8.71
N LYS A 102 1.30 -36.93 -7.74
CA LYS A 102 2.15 -36.69 -6.58
C LYS A 102 3.42 -35.98 -7.06
N VAL A 103 3.64 -34.76 -6.59
CA VAL A 103 4.87 -33.98 -6.80
C VAL A 103 6.00 -34.71 -6.05
N ALA A 104 6.43 -35.83 -6.60
CA ALA A 104 7.45 -36.74 -6.05
C ALA A 104 8.73 -36.74 -6.89
N HIS A 105 8.83 -35.91 -7.92
CA HIS A 105 9.97 -35.90 -8.84
C HIS A 105 10.99 -34.78 -8.63
N LEU A 106 10.78 -33.85 -7.69
CA LEU A 106 11.80 -32.84 -7.38
C LEU A 106 12.88 -33.30 -6.38
N SER A 107 12.79 -34.54 -5.86
CA SER A 107 13.78 -35.13 -4.95
C SER A 107 14.92 -35.87 -5.66
N LEU A 108 14.89 -35.98 -6.99
CA LEU A 108 15.87 -36.77 -7.76
C LEU A 108 17.14 -36.01 -8.18
N PHE A 109 17.23 -34.71 -7.92
CA PHE A 109 18.41 -33.89 -8.26
C PHE A 109 19.29 -33.49 -7.08
N LEU A 110 18.99 -33.96 -5.86
CA LEU A 110 19.83 -33.73 -4.69
C LEU A 110 20.46 -35.05 -4.24
N PRO A 111 21.80 -35.16 -4.18
CA PRO A 111 22.49 -36.37 -3.73
C PRO A 111 22.00 -36.78 -2.34
N SER A 112 21.62 -38.05 -2.18
CA SER A 112 20.99 -38.60 -0.96
C SER A 112 21.92 -38.64 0.26
N ASP A 113 23.20 -38.30 0.10
CA ASP A 113 24.19 -38.38 1.18
C ASP A 113 24.44 -37.03 1.89
N CYS A 114 23.69 -35.98 1.55
CA CYS A 114 23.77 -34.71 2.25
C CYS A 114 23.05 -34.80 3.61
N VAL A 115 23.85 -34.96 4.67
CA VAL A 115 23.54 -34.70 6.08
C VAL A 115 22.37 -33.73 6.21
N SER A 116 21.21 -34.24 6.64
CA SER A 116 20.04 -33.40 6.89
C SER A 116 20.45 -32.26 7.83
N PRO A 117 20.26 -30.98 7.45
CA PRO A 117 20.59 -29.88 8.34
C PRO A 117 19.85 -30.10 9.66
N PRO A 118 20.46 -29.75 10.80
CA PRO A 118 19.81 -29.92 12.10
C PRO A 118 18.44 -29.24 12.06
N PRO A 119 17.39 -29.84 12.68
CA PRO A 119 16.00 -29.42 12.53
C PRO A 119 15.79 -27.92 12.80
N VAL A 120 16.58 -27.36 13.71
CA VAL A 120 16.65 -25.93 14.03
C VAL A 120 16.93 -25.07 12.78
N LEU A 121 17.93 -25.42 11.97
CA LEU A 121 18.30 -24.70 10.74
C LEU A 121 17.21 -24.75 9.66
N ARG A 122 16.44 -25.85 9.62
CA ARG A 122 15.33 -26.01 8.67
C ARG A 122 14.17 -25.07 8.99
N ASP A 123 13.86 -24.92 10.28
CA ASP A 123 12.78 -24.04 10.74
C ASP A 123 13.14 -22.56 10.52
N TRP A 124 14.41 -22.18 10.73
CA TRP A 124 14.90 -20.83 10.45
C TRP A 124 14.82 -20.45 8.98
N ALA A 125 15.21 -21.35 8.09
CA ALA A 125 15.17 -21.10 6.65
C ALA A 125 13.73 -20.83 6.16
N GLY A 126 12.75 -21.57 6.69
CA GLY A 126 11.33 -21.36 6.39
C GLY A 126 10.83 -19.99 6.85
N TYR A 127 11.20 -19.58 8.06
CA TYR A 127 10.83 -18.27 8.60
C TYR A 127 11.45 -17.11 7.81
N LEU A 128 12.75 -17.18 7.52
CA LEU A 128 13.44 -16.17 6.72
C LEU A 128 12.84 -16.05 5.32
N TRP A 129 12.49 -17.18 4.69
CA TRP A 129 11.83 -17.19 3.38
C TRP A 129 10.45 -16.52 3.43
N MET A 130 9.66 -16.80 4.46
CA MET A 130 8.34 -16.17 4.65
C MET A 130 8.49 -14.65 4.82
N VAL A 131 9.43 -14.21 5.67
CA VAL A 131 9.71 -12.79 5.89
C VAL A 131 10.15 -12.12 4.59
N PHE A 132 11.12 -12.72 3.89
CA PHE A 132 11.60 -12.22 2.61
C PHE A 132 10.46 -12.11 1.59
N SER A 133 9.59 -13.11 1.53
CA SER A 133 8.41 -13.11 0.67
C SER A 133 7.45 -11.98 1.01
N VAL A 134 7.13 -11.78 2.30
CA VAL A 134 6.24 -10.69 2.73
C VAL A 134 6.86 -9.32 2.39
N VAL A 135 8.13 -9.12 2.69
CA VAL A 135 8.86 -7.87 2.40
C VAL A 135 8.92 -7.61 0.89
N SER A 136 9.23 -8.63 0.08
CA SER A 136 9.26 -8.52 -1.37
C SER A 136 7.89 -8.17 -1.97
N ASN A 137 6.80 -8.70 -1.42
CA ASN A 137 5.46 -8.36 -1.86
C ASN A 137 5.07 -6.93 -1.46
N LEU A 138 5.39 -6.51 -0.23
CA LEU A 138 5.11 -5.16 0.25
C LEU A 138 5.88 -4.09 -0.53
N THR A 139 7.15 -4.35 -0.83
CA THR A 139 7.98 -3.46 -1.66
C THR A 139 7.44 -3.34 -3.07
N LEU A 140 7.03 -4.46 -3.70
CA LEU A 140 6.39 -4.44 -5.01
C LEU A 140 5.11 -3.59 -5.01
N ILE A 141 4.23 -3.77 -4.01
CA ILE A 141 3.02 -2.96 -3.85
C ILE A 141 3.38 -1.48 -3.68
N GLY A 142 4.38 -1.16 -2.86
CA GLY A 142 4.87 0.20 -2.65
C GLY A 142 5.37 0.86 -3.95
N ILE A 143 6.11 0.11 -4.78
CA ILE A 143 6.57 0.58 -6.10
C ILE A 143 5.39 0.86 -7.02
N LEU A 144 4.42 -0.05 -7.10
CA LEU A 144 3.23 0.12 -7.95
C LEU A 144 2.40 1.34 -7.54
N VAL A 145 2.17 1.52 -6.23
CA VAL A 145 1.48 2.71 -5.68
C VAL A 145 2.27 3.98 -5.99
N SER A 146 3.60 3.95 -5.88
CA SER A 146 4.44 5.12 -6.15
C SER A 146 4.40 5.51 -7.64
N ILE A 147 4.47 4.53 -8.55
CA ILE A 147 4.31 4.75 -10.00
C ILE A 147 2.93 5.36 -10.28
N TYR A 148 1.88 4.81 -9.68
CA TYR A 148 0.52 5.32 -9.83
C TYR A 148 0.41 6.79 -9.38
N VAL A 149 0.86 7.11 -8.16
CA VAL A 149 0.85 8.47 -7.61
C VAL A 149 1.65 9.41 -8.51
N TYR A 150 2.82 9.00 -9.00
CA TYR A 150 3.64 9.78 -9.91
C TYR A 150 2.91 10.11 -11.22
N ILE A 151 2.24 9.13 -11.83
CA ILE A 151 1.48 9.33 -13.07
C ILE A 151 0.34 10.32 -12.83
N VAL A 152 -0.50 10.09 -11.82
CA VAL A 152 -1.64 10.95 -11.48
C VAL A 152 -1.16 12.37 -11.15
N TYR A 153 -0.08 12.48 -10.37
CA TYR A 153 0.52 13.75 -10.00
C TYR A 153 1.03 14.52 -11.23
N SER A 154 1.80 13.85 -12.10
CA SER A 154 2.37 14.46 -13.30
C SER A 154 1.26 15.00 -14.22
N VAL A 155 0.19 14.22 -14.42
CA VAL A 155 -0.96 14.62 -15.23
C VAL A 155 -1.70 15.81 -14.61
N PHE A 156 -1.98 15.79 -13.30
CA PHE A 156 -2.71 16.88 -12.64
C PHE A 156 -1.90 18.16 -12.55
N HIS A 157 -0.59 18.07 -12.30
CA HIS A 157 0.24 19.25 -12.08
C HIS A 157 0.68 19.91 -13.39
N LYS A 158 1.01 19.12 -14.41
CA LYS A 158 1.59 19.65 -15.66
C LYS A 158 0.54 19.96 -16.71
N GLU A 159 -0.52 19.15 -16.78
CA GLU A 159 -1.39 19.14 -17.96
C GLU A 159 -2.77 19.75 -17.73
N PHE A 160 -3.38 19.51 -16.58
CA PHE A 160 -4.77 19.95 -16.36
C PHE A 160 -4.92 21.31 -15.66
N LEU A 161 -3.84 21.94 -15.19
CA LEU A 161 -3.90 23.27 -14.56
C LEU A 161 -3.92 24.38 -15.61
N ALA A 162 -4.94 25.25 -15.55
CA ALA A 162 -5.13 26.34 -16.51
C ALA A 162 -4.09 27.47 -16.45
N ASN A 163 -3.35 27.57 -15.36
CA ASN A 163 -2.38 28.65 -15.15
C ASN A 163 -1.06 28.07 -14.66
N CYS A 164 -0.39 27.33 -15.54
CA CYS A 164 0.88 26.69 -15.25
C CYS A 164 2.03 27.69 -15.41
N LYS A 165 2.55 28.20 -14.29
CA LYS A 165 3.69 29.15 -14.28
C LYS A 165 4.94 28.60 -14.97
N THR A 166 5.13 27.28 -14.96
CA THR A 166 6.32 26.62 -15.53
C THR A 166 6.23 26.39 -17.03
N GLY A 167 5.19 26.90 -17.69
CA GLY A 167 4.87 26.54 -19.06
C GLY A 167 4.34 25.11 -19.16
N TYR A 168 3.77 24.81 -20.32
CA TYR A 168 3.19 23.51 -20.61
C TYR A 168 4.15 22.67 -21.45
N LYS A 169 4.24 21.36 -21.14
CA LYS A 169 5.06 20.42 -21.92
C LYS A 169 4.27 19.66 -22.99
N SER A 170 2.95 19.49 -22.80
CA SER A 170 2.11 18.81 -23.79
C SER A 170 1.75 19.65 -25.00
N VAL A 171 1.28 18.93 -26.03
CA VAL A 171 0.70 19.47 -27.24
C VAL A 171 -0.50 20.37 -26.91
N PRO A 172 -0.61 21.58 -27.49
CA PRO A 172 -1.71 22.51 -27.22
C PRO A 172 -3.10 21.95 -27.55
N SER A 173 -3.21 20.94 -28.41
CA SER A 173 -4.47 20.24 -28.72
C SER A 173 -5.11 19.56 -27.51
N LEU A 174 -4.31 19.18 -26.50
CA LEU A 174 -4.82 18.55 -25.28
C LEU A 174 -5.65 19.52 -24.42
N ARG A 175 -5.47 20.84 -24.62
CA ARG A 175 -6.16 21.91 -23.89
C ARG A 175 -7.40 22.43 -24.62
N GLN A 176 -7.76 21.83 -25.76
CA GLN A 176 -9.07 22.11 -26.34
C GLN A 176 -10.16 21.54 -25.42
N PRO A 177 -11.32 22.23 -25.28
CA PRO A 177 -12.34 21.85 -24.32
C PRO A 177 -12.85 20.40 -24.52
N GLY A 178 -12.94 19.93 -25.76
CA GLY A 178 -13.33 18.54 -26.05
C GLY A 178 -12.29 17.53 -25.57
N THR A 179 -11.02 17.71 -25.97
CA THR A 179 -9.93 16.80 -25.61
C THR A 179 -9.66 16.79 -24.11
N LEU A 180 -9.72 17.95 -23.45
CA LEU A 180 -9.50 18.07 -22.01
C LEU A 180 -10.55 17.30 -21.21
N GLN A 181 -11.82 17.36 -21.63
CA GLN A 181 -12.91 16.62 -20.99
C GLN A 181 -12.70 15.11 -21.12
N VAL A 182 -12.36 14.63 -22.31
CA VAL A 182 -12.09 13.20 -22.58
C VAL A 182 -10.90 12.71 -21.75
N ALA A 183 -9.79 13.47 -21.73
CA ALA A 183 -8.61 13.13 -20.95
C ALA A 183 -8.91 13.07 -19.43
N TYR A 184 -9.67 14.05 -18.91
CA TYR A 184 -10.07 14.06 -17.50
C TYR A 184 -10.98 12.87 -17.14
N ARG A 185 -11.95 12.53 -18.01
CA ARG A 185 -12.79 11.33 -17.82
C ARG A 185 -11.97 10.06 -17.84
N GLY A 186 -10.93 9.98 -18.68
CA GLY A 186 -9.97 8.88 -18.67
C GLY A 186 -9.32 8.67 -17.31
N VAL A 187 -8.83 9.75 -16.68
CA VAL A 187 -8.25 9.67 -15.33
C VAL A 187 -9.30 9.34 -14.26
N GLU A 188 -10.52 9.83 -14.40
CA GLU A 188 -11.63 9.47 -13.50
C GLU A 188 -11.97 7.98 -13.57
N VAL A 189 -12.03 7.41 -14.78
CA VAL A 189 -12.25 5.97 -14.98
C VAL A 189 -11.08 5.18 -14.39
N LEU A 190 -9.84 5.61 -14.62
CA LEU A 190 -8.66 4.97 -14.03
C LEU A 190 -8.73 4.95 -12.50
N GLN A 191 -9.03 6.10 -11.87
CA GLN A 191 -9.19 6.17 -10.41
C GLN A 191 -10.34 5.29 -9.91
N LYS A 192 -11.47 5.22 -10.64
CA LYS A 192 -12.58 4.32 -10.29
C LYS A 192 -12.16 2.86 -10.34
N CYS A 193 -11.40 2.45 -11.35
CA CYS A 193 -10.85 1.09 -11.43
C CYS A 193 -9.94 0.81 -10.24
N VAL A 194 -9.05 1.75 -9.88
CA VAL A 194 -8.19 1.61 -8.70
C VAL A 194 -9.03 1.50 -7.41
N ASN A 195 -10.03 2.35 -7.22
CA ASN A 195 -10.90 2.31 -6.04
C ASN A 195 -11.73 1.02 -5.97
N LEU A 196 -12.14 0.44 -7.10
CA LEU A 196 -12.85 -0.85 -7.12
C LEU A 196 -11.98 -1.98 -6.56
N TRP A 197 -10.67 -1.96 -6.85
CA TRP A 197 -9.72 -2.95 -6.32
C TRP A 197 -9.29 -2.64 -4.89
N ILE A 198 -9.00 -1.38 -4.58
CA ILE A 198 -8.46 -0.97 -3.27
C ILE A 198 -9.55 -0.87 -2.20
N GLY A 199 -10.76 -0.43 -2.56
CA GLY A 199 -11.85 -0.15 -1.62
C GLY A 199 -12.21 -1.34 -0.71
N PRO A 200 -12.39 -2.56 -1.23
CA PRO A 200 -12.66 -3.73 -0.38
C PRO A 200 -11.48 -4.13 0.53
N ILE A 201 -10.25 -3.76 0.15
CA ILE A 201 -9.01 -4.13 0.86
C ILE A 201 -8.67 -3.10 1.95
N ILE A 202 -8.96 -1.82 1.71
CA ILE A 202 -8.52 -0.73 2.59
C ILE A 202 -9.20 -0.79 3.97
N VAL A 203 -10.49 -1.15 4.03
CA VAL A 203 -11.26 -1.24 5.28
C VAL A 203 -10.74 -2.34 6.22
N PRO A 204 -10.57 -3.61 5.79
CA PRO A 204 -9.99 -4.62 6.66
C PRO A 204 -8.53 -4.31 7.00
N LEU A 205 -7.77 -3.74 6.07
CA LEU A 205 -6.39 -3.34 6.34
C LEU A 205 -6.30 -2.27 7.43
N GLN A 206 -7.21 -1.28 7.41
CA GLN A 206 -7.34 -0.28 8.48
C GLN A 206 -7.60 -0.95 9.83
N GLY A 207 -8.55 -1.89 9.87
CA GLY A 207 -8.90 -2.63 11.07
C GLY A 207 -7.70 -3.38 11.63
N ILE A 208 -6.99 -4.13 10.78
CA ILE A 208 -5.79 -4.89 11.16
C ILE A 208 -4.69 -3.95 11.68
N ALA A 209 -4.36 -2.90 10.94
CA ALA A 209 -3.32 -1.94 11.33
C ALA A 209 -3.63 -1.24 12.66
N THR A 210 -4.90 -0.87 12.87
CA THR A 210 -5.35 -0.21 14.11
C THR A 210 -5.30 -1.18 15.29
N GLN A 211 -5.83 -2.40 15.14
CA GLN A 211 -5.82 -3.41 16.21
C GLN A 211 -4.40 -3.83 16.56
N PHE A 212 -3.53 -4.00 15.56
CA PHE A 212 -2.13 -4.29 15.76
C PHE A 212 -1.42 -3.19 16.54
N SER A 213 -1.61 -1.92 16.13
CA SER A 213 -1.03 -0.76 16.84
C SER A 213 -1.53 -0.67 18.29
N LEU A 214 -2.83 -0.87 18.53
CA LEU A 214 -3.42 -0.91 19.87
C LEU A 214 -2.83 -2.04 20.72
N SER A 215 -2.61 -3.21 20.13
CA SER A 215 -2.01 -4.37 20.81
C SER A 215 -0.57 -4.08 21.23
N CYS A 216 0.23 -3.48 20.35
CA CYS A 216 1.59 -3.06 20.66
C CYS A 216 1.60 -2.02 21.79
N ASN A 217 0.73 -1.01 21.73
CA ASN A 217 0.62 0.01 22.77
C ASN A 217 0.19 -0.58 24.11
N TYR A 218 -0.76 -1.52 24.12
CA TYR A 218 -1.18 -2.22 25.33
C TYR A 218 -0.03 -3.02 25.97
N LEU A 219 0.75 -3.75 25.18
CA LEU A 219 1.92 -4.50 25.66
C LEU A 219 3.01 -3.57 26.21
N LEU A 220 3.26 -2.44 25.52
CA LEU A 220 4.18 -1.42 25.98
C LEU A 220 3.76 -0.88 27.35
N ILE A 221 2.50 -0.49 27.52
CA ILE A 221 2.00 0.07 28.80
C ILE A 221 2.03 -0.98 29.93
N THR A 222 1.55 -2.20 29.66
CA THR A 222 1.37 -3.21 30.71
C THR A 222 2.67 -3.87 31.15
N ARG A 223 3.68 -3.95 30.28
CA ARG A 223 4.89 -4.73 30.54
C ARG A 223 6.20 -3.95 30.34
N MET A 224 6.17 -2.62 30.22
CA MET A 224 7.36 -1.79 29.95
C MET A 224 8.58 -2.16 30.82
N GLY A 225 8.40 -2.34 32.12
CA GLY A 225 9.48 -2.66 33.07
C GLY A 225 9.96 -4.11 33.05
N LYS A 226 9.30 -5.00 32.30
CA LYS A 226 9.65 -6.43 32.18
C LYS A 226 10.10 -6.80 30.76
N LEU A 227 10.08 -5.87 29.82
CA LEU A 227 10.51 -6.11 28.45
C LEU A 227 11.99 -5.81 28.30
N ASP A 228 12.69 -6.74 27.68
CA ASP A 228 14.05 -6.51 27.21
C ASP A 228 14.06 -5.35 26.21
N PHE A 229 15.15 -4.58 26.25
CA PHE A 229 15.38 -3.43 25.37
C PHE A 229 15.12 -3.70 23.87
N PRO A 230 15.56 -4.82 23.26
CA PRO A 230 15.25 -5.13 21.87
C PRO A 230 13.74 -5.31 21.61
N SER A 231 13.00 -5.94 22.52
CA SER A 231 11.55 -6.07 22.37
C SER A 231 10.82 -4.75 22.51
N LEU A 232 11.27 -3.90 23.44
CA LEU A 232 10.72 -2.58 23.65
C LEU A 232 10.87 -1.72 22.38
N THR A 233 12.08 -1.69 21.81
CA THR A 233 12.38 -0.94 20.58
C THR A 233 11.63 -1.50 19.38
N LEU A 234 11.51 -2.83 19.26
CA LEU A 234 10.73 -3.49 18.21
C LEU A 234 9.24 -3.10 18.31
N LEU A 235 8.62 -3.20 19.48
CA LEU A 235 7.21 -2.83 19.67
C LEU A 235 6.94 -1.34 19.39
N LEU A 236 7.84 -0.46 19.82
CA LEU A 236 7.76 0.97 19.52
C LEU A 236 7.89 1.23 18.01
N GLY A 237 8.85 0.57 17.36
CA GLY A 237 9.05 0.67 15.92
C GLY A 237 7.83 0.20 15.14
N TRP A 238 7.21 -0.91 15.55
CA TRP A 238 6.00 -1.43 14.94
C TRP A 238 4.78 -0.52 15.15
N ALA A 239 4.54 -0.09 16.39
CA ALA A 239 3.43 0.80 16.70
C ALA A 239 3.54 2.12 15.94
N GLY A 240 4.72 2.76 15.98
CA GLY A 240 4.99 4.00 15.25
C GLY A 240 4.99 3.82 13.74
N GLY A 241 5.58 2.73 13.23
CA GLY A 241 5.66 2.40 11.82
C GLY A 241 4.28 2.20 11.20
N CYS A 242 3.42 1.39 11.81
CA CYS A 242 2.06 1.17 11.32
C CYS A 242 1.25 2.47 11.26
N VAL A 243 1.33 3.31 12.31
CA VAL A 243 0.63 4.61 12.33
C VAL A 243 1.18 5.56 11.27
N THR A 244 2.50 5.58 11.06
CA THR A 244 3.16 6.43 10.07
C THR A 244 2.77 6.03 8.65
N VAL A 245 2.83 4.73 8.32
CA VAL A 245 2.43 4.19 7.01
C VAL A 245 0.96 4.48 6.74
N TRP A 246 0.09 4.25 7.72
CA TRP A 246 -1.33 4.52 7.57
C TRP A 246 -1.62 6.02 7.38
N SER A 247 -0.95 6.88 8.14
CA SER A 247 -1.06 8.34 8.00
C SER A 247 -0.59 8.82 6.63
N ALA A 248 0.50 8.24 6.10
CA ALA A 248 0.98 8.54 4.76
C ALA A 248 -0.05 8.14 3.68
N ALA A 249 -0.68 6.98 3.82
CA ALA A 249 -1.73 6.54 2.91
C ALA A 249 -2.94 7.50 2.91
N LEU A 250 -3.40 7.91 4.09
CA LEU A 250 -4.48 8.90 4.22
C LEU A 250 -4.08 10.27 3.65
N PHE A 251 -2.84 10.70 3.90
CA PHE A 251 -2.31 11.95 3.38
C PHE A 251 -2.27 11.94 1.85
N LEU A 252 -1.80 10.84 1.22
CA LEU A 252 -1.78 10.68 -0.23
C LEU A 252 -3.20 10.71 -0.82
N GLY A 253 -4.16 10.02 -0.21
CA GLY A 253 -5.56 10.06 -0.63
C GLY A 253 -6.15 11.48 -0.57
N GLY A 254 -5.93 12.18 0.55
CA GLY A 254 -6.34 13.58 0.73
C GLY A 254 -5.65 14.51 -0.26
N TYR A 255 -4.37 14.28 -0.55
CA TYR A 255 -3.58 15.06 -1.50
C TYR A 255 -4.12 14.94 -2.93
N ILE A 256 -4.37 13.71 -3.41
CA ILE A 256 -4.96 13.45 -4.74
C ILE A 256 -6.32 14.13 -4.84
N TRP A 257 -7.17 14.00 -3.81
CA TRP A 257 -8.49 14.63 -3.77
C TRP A 257 -8.40 16.16 -3.85
N MET A 258 -7.53 16.78 -3.04
CA MET A 258 -7.32 18.24 -3.05
C MET A 258 -6.81 18.74 -4.41
N LYS A 259 -5.87 18.02 -5.03
CA LYS A 259 -5.34 18.37 -6.36
C LYS A 259 -6.40 18.24 -7.44
N GLY A 260 -7.21 17.17 -7.42
CA GLY A 260 -8.34 17.01 -8.34
C GLY A 260 -9.33 18.17 -8.26
N ARG A 261 -9.68 18.64 -7.05
CA ARG A 261 -10.52 19.84 -6.86
C ARG A 261 -9.84 21.11 -7.37
N ARG A 262 -8.55 21.28 -7.12
CA ARG A 262 -7.79 22.44 -7.59
C ARG A 262 -7.74 22.51 -9.11
N VAL A 263 -7.53 21.38 -9.78
CA VAL A 263 -7.58 21.26 -11.24
C VAL A 263 -8.92 21.75 -11.78
N LEU A 264 -10.03 21.18 -11.30
CA LEU A 264 -11.38 21.59 -11.72
C LEU A 264 -11.65 23.08 -11.47
N ASN A 265 -11.20 23.60 -10.32
CA ASN A 265 -11.36 25.02 -10.00
C ASN A 265 -10.46 25.94 -10.84
N SER A 266 -9.34 25.43 -11.36
CA SER A 266 -8.44 26.22 -12.21
C SER A 266 -9.06 26.50 -13.58
N TRP A 267 -9.92 25.62 -14.07
CA TRP A 267 -10.50 25.70 -15.42
C TRP A 267 -11.38 26.93 -15.65
N LYS A 268 -11.81 27.63 -14.59
CA LYS A 268 -12.52 28.91 -14.71
C LYS A 268 -11.66 30.05 -15.28
N HIS A 269 -10.33 29.89 -15.27
CA HIS A 269 -9.34 30.87 -15.73
C HIS A 269 -8.81 30.58 -17.14
N PHE A 270 -9.36 29.61 -17.88
CA PHE A 270 -9.03 29.48 -19.29
C PHE A 270 -9.67 30.64 -20.08
N ASP A 271 -8.88 31.23 -20.97
CA ASP A 271 -9.30 32.30 -21.89
C ASP A 271 -10.00 31.71 -23.12
N TRP A 272 -11.13 31.04 -22.89
CA TRP A 272 -11.96 30.45 -23.95
C TRP A 272 -13.16 31.33 -24.28
N PRO A 273 -13.74 31.19 -25.50
CA PRO A 273 -14.99 31.81 -25.85
C PRO A 273 -16.10 31.52 -24.82
N MET A 274 -17.03 32.48 -24.67
CA MET A 274 -18.07 32.41 -23.65
C MET A 274 -18.96 31.15 -23.76
N GLU A 275 -19.16 30.65 -24.98
CA GLU A 275 -19.94 29.43 -25.25
C GLU A 275 -19.25 28.17 -24.71
N GLU A 276 -17.97 27.98 -25.02
CA GLU A 276 -17.17 26.86 -24.54
C GLU A 276 -17.01 26.91 -23.01
N LYS A 277 -16.85 28.11 -22.45
CA LYS A 277 -16.79 28.32 -21.00
C LYS A 277 -18.09 27.91 -20.30
N LYS A 278 -19.26 28.15 -20.92
CA LYS A 278 -20.55 27.68 -20.40
C LYS A 278 -20.63 26.15 -20.43
N MET A 279 -20.20 25.50 -21.52
CA MET A 279 -20.18 24.04 -21.62
C MET A 279 -19.24 23.41 -20.58
N LEU A 280 -18.02 23.94 -20.45
CA LEU A 280 -17.06 23.44 -19.47
C LEU A 280 -17.53 23.64 -18.03
N ASN A 281 -18.22 24.74 -17.72
CA ASN A 281 -18.79 24.96 -16.39
C ASN A 281 -19.87 23.94 -16.05
N LYS A 282 -20.71 23.54 -17.02
CA LYS A 282 -21.67 22.44 -16.84
C LYS A 282 -20.93 21.12 -16.60
N PHE A 283 -19.91 20.83 -17.42
CA PHE A 283 -19.09 19.63 -17.27
C PHE A 283 -18.39 19.57 -15.91
N ARG A 284 -17.78 20.67 -15.46
CA ARG A 284 -17.13 20.80 -14.15
C ARG A 284 -18.07 20.46 -13.00
N ARG A 285 -19.33 20.94 -13.06
CA ARG A 285 -20.36 20.62 -12.05
C ARG A 285 -20.78 19.16 -12.10
N SER A 286 -20.71 18.52 -13.26
CA SER A 286 -20.97 17.07 -13.42
C SER A 286 -19.84 16.17 -12.93
N CYS A 287 -18.62 16.70 -12.83
CA CYS A 287 -17.47 15.95 -12.33
C CYS A 287 -17.56 15.85 -10.81
N ARG A 288 -17.62 14.63 -10.29
CA ARG A 288 -17.40 14.40 -8.86
C ARG A 288 -15.90 14.58 -8.60
N PRO A 289 -15.52 15.28 -7.52
CA PRO A 289 -14.12 15.26 -7.11
C PRO A 289 -13.70 13.80 -6.93
N LEU A 290 -12.46 13.47 -7.30
CA LEU A 290 -11.89 12.13 -7.19
C LEU A 290 -11.80 11.77 -5.70
N SER A 291 -12.92 11.32 -5.13
CA SER A 291 -12.99 10.76 -3.79
C SER A 291 -12.46 9.35 -3.88
N VAL A 292 -11.37 9.12 -3.14
CA VAL A 292 -10.88 7.78 -2.80
C VAL A 292 -11.94 7.09 -1.95
#